data_AF-A0A7K0LJG9-F1
#
_entry.id   AF-A0A7K0LJG9-F1
#
_cell.length_a   1.000
_cell.length_b   1.000
_cell.length_c   1.000
_cell.angle_alpha   90.00
_cell.angle_beta   90.00
_cell.angle_gamma   90.00
#
_symmetry.space_group_name_H-M   'P 1'
#
loop_
_entity.id
_entity.type
_entity.pdbx_description
1 polymer ?
#
loop_
_entity_poly.entity_id
_entity_poly.type
_entity_poly.pdbx_seq_one_letter_code
_entity_poly.pdbx_strand_id
1 'polypeptide(L)'
;MKKSITALVAICLMFLSITAVNAFDYPDEQWMPSGPPTEASSYGMELRAGGNEPANPYSYIMNFKTDGYVMQQSKVLDVKECKSLTSAECAKPGWLNYVALLGMCDSTNTVDCVESISAKKEDGTDLPVTYAGNFPLDNIREYKGNSNLNLPNGKSSFLLDIPGAPHKAGSTYLVNATMFGFKGPSMAKFKPIRFSLAVNAVSIETGNFLPAQQSLEKSNYNRLGPGMDVGWKGVSKCAQSSATQCAAKQSLPTDIVFSAKLRLKTKINGWLYGRASNVDAAVSTDSKGIQRVEISGRPVISPSIFGWVEKANAPKSLVSFYNKMSDFDFRKGSGYPNESLLRYFNPEEDYSLSEMALWLPILKDTAAAAPTYWHFMTMEHGFANSCLSSDSKLIGIVNTNASGFKYGPPEFNKKLGTLDYKVLAPHYLPDGSTFQGSYDLWIDASVARCIYGFTSAPITATVSIVTDKSTTIISTSTVKATSKFIKLGAYGFTFSNPTLRVKLTQKKK
;
A
#
# COMPACT_ATOMS: atom_id res chain seq x y z
N MET A 1 -41.27 66.20 -40.63
CA MET A 1 -41.03 65.69 -39.27
C MET A 1 -40.09 64.48 -39.34
N LYS A 2 -38.98 64.56 -38.59
CA LYS A 2 -38.13 63.47 -38.06
C LYS A 2 -37.50 62.44 -39.01
N LYS A 3 -36.16 62.54 -39.04
CA LYS A 3 -35.12 61.55 -39.33
C LYS A 3 -35.32 60.23 -38.58
N SER A 4 -34.78 59.12 -39.12
CA SER A 4 -33.78 58.19 -38.50
C SER A 4 -33.68 56.91 -39.36
N ILE A 5 -32.61 56.72 -40.13
CA ILE A 5 -31.42 55.90 -39.82
C ILE A 5 -31.77 54.43 -39.54
N THR A 6 -31.52 53.56 -40.53
CA THR A 6 -31.33 52.12 -40.30
C THR A 6 -29.91 51.80 -40.75
N ALA A 7 -29.03 51.57 -39.78
CA ALA A 7 -27.64 51.22 -39.99
C ALA A 7 -27.53 49.73 -40.35
N LEU A 8 -26.73 49.45 -41.38
CA LEU A 8 -26.27 48.13 -41.77
C LEU A 8 -25.26 47.65 -40.71
N VAL A 9 -25.56 46.58 -39.97
CA VAL A 9 -24.57 45.89 -39.13
C VAL A 9 -24.14 44.63 -39.88
N ALA A 10 -22.96 44.69 -40.46
CA ALA A 10 -22.24 43.53 -40.96
C ALA A 10 -21.71 42.74 -39.75
N ILE A 11 -22.30 41.57 -39.49
CA ILE A 11 -21.79 40.63 -38.48
C ILE A 11 -20.61 39.89 -39.11
N CYS A 12 -19.41 40.32 -38.75
CA CYS A 12 -18.17 39.60 -39.02
C CYS A 12 -18.10 38.39 -38.08
N LEU A 13 -18.50 37.21 -38.57
CA LEU A 13 -18.29 35.93 -37.91
C LEU A 13 -16.80 35.58 -37.98
N MET A 14 -16.03 36.04 -36.99
CA MET A 14 -14.71 35.49 -36.73
C MET A 14 -14.87 34.04 -36.27
N PHE A 15 -14.48 33.11 -37.14
CA PHE A 15 -14.20 31.72 -36.77
C PHE A 15 -13.04 31.71 -35.75
N LEU A 16 -13.38 31.80 -34.47
CA LEU A 16 -12.49 31.30 -33.42
C LEU A 16 -12.48 29.78 -33.55
N SER A 17 -11.41 29.27 -34.18
CA SER A 17 -11.01 27.88 -34.04
C SER A 17 -10.86 27.59 -32.55
N ILE A 18 -11.88 26.94 -31.97
CA ILE A 18 -11.81 26.34 -30.65
C ILE A 18 -10.78 25.22 -30.79
N THR A 19 -9.52 25.51 -30.50
CA THR A 19 -8.54 24.48 -30.21
C THR A 19 -9.13 23.68 -29.06
N ALA A 20 -9.41 22.40 -29.31
CA ALA A 20 -9.81 21.47 -28.26
C ALA A 20 -8.82 21.64 -27.11
N VAL A 21 -9.32 22.15 -25.99
CA VAL A 21 -8.59 22.13 -24.73
C VAL A 21 -8.30 20.65 -24.49
N ASN A 22 -7.02 20.26 -24.57
CA ASN A 22 -6.60 18.91 -24.26
C ASN A 22 -7.28 18.51 -22.95
N ALA A 23 -8.05 17.43 -22.97
CA ALA A 23 -8.44 16.76 -21.73
C ALA A 23 -7.13 16.55 -20.95
N PHE A 24 -7.07 17.03 -19.71
CA PHE A 24 -5.90 16.79 -18.87
C PHE A 24 -5.72 15.27 -18.78
N ASP A 25 -4.65 14.73 -19.37
CA ASP A 25 -4.21 13.36 -19.15
C ASP A 25 -3.76 13.27 -17.69
N TYR A 26 -4.69 12.88 -16.81
CA TYR A 26 -4.36 12.59 -15.42
C TYR A 26 -3.44 11.36 -15.39
N PRO A 27 -2.39 11.36 -14.54
CA PRO A 27 -1.54 10.20 -14.39
C PRO A 27 -2.34 9.04 -13.77
N ASP A 28 -1.95 7.80 -14.08
CA ASP A 28 -2.62 6.59 -13.61
C ASP A 28 -2.73 6.51 -12.08
N GLU A 29 -1.84 7.18 -11.35
CA GLU A 29 -1.88 7.30 -9.88
C GLU A 29 -3.11 8.06 -9.35
N GLN A 30 -3.76 8.83 -10.21
CA GLN A 30 -4.98 9.61 -9.93
C GLN A 30 -6.23 8.98 -10.56
N TRP A 31 -6.10 7.84 -11.25
CA TRP A 31 -7.22 7.13 -11.85
C TRP A 31 -8.28 6.73 -10.79
N MET A 32 -9.55 6.80 -11.17
CA MET A 32 -10.68 6.44 -10.32
C MET A 32 -11.66 5.52 -11.07
N PRO A 33 -12.32 4.59 -10.37
CA PRO A 33 -13.37 3.76 -10.95
C PRO A 33 -14.56 4.60 -11.38
N SER A 34 -15.17 4.24 -12.51
CA SER A 34 -16.43 4.83 -12.98
C SER A 34 -17.65 4.06 -12.48
N GLY A 35 -18.84 4.66 -12.63
CA GLY A 35 -20.09 3.90 -12.55
C GLY A 35 -20.25 2.90 -13.70
N PRO A 36 -21.30 2.05 -13.65
CA PRO A 36 -21.61 1.14 -14.74
C PRO A 36 -21.87 1.93 -16.04
N PRO A 37 -21.44 1.40 -17.20
CA PRO A 37 -21.54 2.11 -18.48
C PRO A 37 -22.97 2.14 -19.04
N THR A 38 -23.87 1.30 -18.53
CA THR A 38 -25.27 1.19 -18.95
C THR A 38 -26.20 1.19 -17.75
N GLU A 39 -27.50 1.39 -18.00
CA GLU A 39 -28.54 1.28 -16.96
C GLU A 39 -28.87 -0.18 -16.61
N ALA A 40 -28.29 -1.16 -17.31
CA ALA A 40 -28.54 -2.57 -17.02
C ALA A 40 -27.90 -2.97 -15.69
N SER A 41 -28.59 -3.84 -14.95
CA SER A 41 -28.05 -4.41 -13.72
C SER A 41 -26.72 -5.10 -14.01
N SER A 42 -25.66 -4.71 -13.30
CA SER A 42 -24.29 -5.14 -13.60
C SER A 42 -23.56 -5.64 -12.36
N TYR A 43 -22.70 -6.63 -12.55
CA TYR A 43 -21.60 -6.91 -11.63
C TYR A 43 -20.42 -6.01 -12.01
N GLY A 44 -19.73 -5.48 -11.01
CA GLY A 44 -18.50 -4.72 -11.17
C GLY A 44 -17.41 -5.29 -10.28
N MET A 45 -16.16 -5.16 -10.73
CA MET A 45 -14.99 -5.46 -9.92
C MET A 45 -14.07 -4.25 -9.89
N GLU A 46 -13.51 -3.97 -8.71
CA GLU A 46 -12.40 -3.05 -8.53
C GLU A 46 -11.31 -3.67 -7.65
N LEU A 47 -10.11 -3.78 -8.20
CA LEU A 47 -8.88 -4.03 -7.44
C LEU A 47 -7.88 -2.91 -7.70
N ARG A 48 -7.68 -2.05 -6.71
CA ARG A 48 -6.64 -1.01 -6.76
C ARG A 48 -5.28 -1.63 -6.45
N ALA A 49 -4.31 -1.34 -7.32
CA ALA A 49 -2.96 -1.86 -7.22
C ALA A 49 -2.21 -1.51 -5.91
N GLY A 50 -2.52 -0.34 -5.33
CA GLY A 50 -1.99 0.13 -4.05
C GLY A 50 -2.55 -0.61 -2.83
N GLY A 51 -3.51 -1.52 -3.02
CA GLY A 51 -4.09 -2.32 -1.93
C GLY A 51 -4.64 -1.44 -0.81
N ASN A 52 -4.23 -1.74 0.42
CA ASN A 52 -4.58 -1.03 1.66
C ASN A 52 -3.64 0.14 1.98
N GLU A 53 -2.90 0.68 1.01
CA GLU A 53 -2.08 1.88 1.23
C GLU A 53 -2.98 2.98 1.84
N PRO A 54 -2.67 3.46 3.06
CA PRO A 54 -3.48 4.49 3.68
C PRO A 54 -3.31 5.77 2.85
N ALA A 55 -4.32 6.10 2.06
CA ALA A 55 -4.39 7.39 1.40
C ALA A 55 -4.72 8.45 2.45
N ASN A 56 -3.95 9.54 2.47
CA ASN A 56 -4.17 10.67 3.39
C ASN A 56 -4.08 10.31 4.89
N PRO A 57 -3.00 9.65 5.36
CA PRO A 57 -2.86 9.31 6.77
C PRO A 57 -2.77 10.57 7.65
N TYR A 58 -3.21 10.46 8.90
CA TYR A 58 -3.06 11.53 9.90
C TYR A 58 -2.77 10.90 11.26
N SER A 59 -2.05 11.65 12.08
CA SER A 59 -1.76 11.21 13.44
C SER A 59 -3.00 11.33 14.32
N TYR A 60 -3.20 10.40 15.26
CA TYR A 60 -4.19 10.53 16.32
C TYR A 60 -3.89 9.58 17.47
N ILE A 61 -4.45 9.88 18.64
CA ILE A 61 -4.68 8.91 19.71
C ILE A 61 -6.14 9.01 20.16
N MET A 62 -6.81 7.87 20.24
CA MET A 62 -8.25 7.78 20.52
C MET A 62 -8.48 6.90 21.73
N ASN A 63 -9.33 7.35 22.64
CA ASN A 63 -9.79 6.61 23.80
C ASN A 63 -11.22 6.10 23.57
N PHE A 64 -11.39 4.79 23.71
CA PHE A 64 -12.67 4.11 23.62
C PHE A 64 -13.09 3.69 25.03
N LYS A 65 -14.21 4.26 25.48
CA LYS A 65 -14.95 3.76 26.63
C LYS A 65 -15.94 2.72 26.16
N THR A 66 -15.97 1.59 26.82
CA THR A 66 -16.74 0.42 26.40
C THR A 66 -17.40 -0.27 27.59
N ASP A 67 -18.39 -1.13 27.34
CA ASP A 67 -19.04 -1.97 28.36
C ASP A 67 -18.20 -3.20 28.78
N GLY A 68 -17.08 -3.41 28.10
CA GLY A 68 -16.05 -4.42 28.36
C GLY A 68 -14.85 -4.18 27.44
N TYR A 69 -13.79 -4.97 27.52
CA TYR A 69 -12.57 -4.75 26.71
C TYR A 69 -12.19 -5.97 25.88
N VAL A 70 -13.19 -6.57 25.23
CA VAL A 70 -13.01 -7.67 24.29
C VAL A 70 -13.20 -7.15 22.87
N MET A 71 -12.12 -7.22 22.08
CA MET A 71 -12.11 -6.81 20.68
C MET A 71 -13.22 -7.49 19.88
N GLN A 72 -13.87 -6.73 19.00
CA GLN A 72 -14.99 -7.14 18.15
C GLN A 72 -16.25 -7.63 18.89
N GLN A 73 -16.26 -7.59 20.23
CA GLN A 73 -17.39 -8.05 21.05
C GLN A 73 -17.97 -6.93 21.91
N SER A 74 -17.14 -6.17 22.60
CA SER A 74 -17.59 -5.11 23.49
C SER A 74 -18.20 -3.94 22.73
N LYS A 75 -19.24 -3.32 23.30
CA LYS A 75 -19.93 -2.16 22.74
C LYS A 75 -19.18 -0.89 23.09
N VAL A 76 -19.05 0.01 22.11
CA VAL A 76 -18.49 1.34 22.32
C VAL A 76 -19.55 2.25 22.94
N LEU A 77 -19.21 2.87 24.07
CA LEU A 77 -20.07 3.76 24.84
C LEU A 77 -19.74 5.23 24.59
N ASP A 78 -18.45 5.53 24.41
CA ASP A 78 -17.94 6.88 24.14
C ASP A 78 -16.59 6.81 23.41
N VAL A 79 -16.28 7.83 22.62
CA VAL A 79 -15.07 7.92 21.80
C VAL A 79 -14.51 9.34 21.91
N LYS A 80 -13.25 9.46 22.35
CA LYS A 80 -12.57 10.76 22.50
C LYS A 80 -11.21 10.74 21.84
N GLU A 81 -10.82 11.86 21.25
CA GLU A 81 -9.44 12.07 20.81
C GLU A 81 -8.60 12.71 21.93
N CYS A 82 -7.34 12.30 22.07
CA CYS A 82 -6.41 12.90 23.01
C CYS A 82 -5.29 13.67 22.31
N LYS A 83 -4.72 14.66 23.00
CA LYS A 83 -3.47 15.34 22.60
C LYS A 83 -2.23 14.79 23.29
N SER A 84 -2.41 14.09 24.40
CA SER A 84 -1.35 13.37 25.11
C SER A 84 -1.97 12.34 26.06
N LEU A 85 -1.15 11.44 26.60
CA LEU A 85 -1.59 10.48 27.62
C LEU A 85 -1.96 11.11 28.98
N THR A 86 -1.64 12.38 29.19
CA THR A 86 -1.96 13.10 30.43
C THR A 86 -3.23 13.94 30.31
N SER A 87 -3.83 14.02 29.11
CA SER A 87 -5.06 14.78 28.90
C SER A 87 -6.26 14.05 29.53
N ALA A 88 -7.27 14.80 29.98
CA ALA A 88 -8.43 14.24 30.66
C ALA A 88 -9.24 13.28 29.74
N GLU A 89 -9.19 13.51 28.43
CA GLU A 89 -9.80 12.68 27.39
C GLU A 89 -9.15 11.29 27.30
N CYS A 90 -7.88 11.19 27.68
CA CYS A 90 -7.09 9.95 27.74
C CYS A 90 -7.10 9.29 29.13
N ALA A 91 -7.96 9.75 30.04
CA ALA A 91 -8.07 9.19 31.38
C ALA A 91 -8.45 7.70 31.34
N LYS A 92 -7.85 6.93 32.25
CA LYS A 92 -8.05 5.48 32.41
C LYS A 92 -9.22 5.19 33.36
N PRO A 93 -9.86 4.01 33.27
CA PRO A 93 -9.60 2.92 32.32
C PRO A 93 -10.19 3.18 30.93
N GLY A 94 -9.53 2.68 29.89
CA GLY A 94 -9.96 2.83 28.51
C GLY A 94 -9.12 2.00 27.55
N TRP A 95 -9.63 1.79 26.33
CA TRP A 95 -8.88 1.20 25.23
C TRP A 95 -8.34 2.32 24.35
N LEU A 96 -7.03 2.37 24.19
CA LEU A 96 -6.37 3.43 23.41
C LEU A 96 -5.93 2.88 22.05
N ASN A 97 -6.33 3.52 20.96
CA ASN A 97 -5.76 3.29 19.63
C ASN A 97 -4.91 4.50 19.23
N TYR A 98 -3.85 4.30 18.47
CA TYR A 98 -3.08 5.39 17.89
C TYR A 98 -2.71 5.11 16.43
N VAL A 99 -2.59 6.19 15.65
CA VAL A 99 -1.80 6.24 14.42
C VAL A 99 -0.77 7.33 14.61
N ALA A 100 0.51 7.01 14.42
CA ALA A 100 1.61 7.95 14.45
C ALA A 100 2.20 8.08 13.05
N LEU A 101 2.17 9.29 12.48
CA LEU A 101 3.07 9.63 11.38
C LEU A 101 4.46 9.91 11.96
N LEU A 102 5.45 9.17 11.48
CA LEU A 102 6.85 9.27 11.88
C LEU A 102 7.54 10.29 10.97
N GLY A 103 7.78 11.49 11.51
CA GLY A 103 8.55 12.51 10.81
C GLY A 103 10.04 12.18 10.73
N MET A 104 10.80 13.08 10.10
CA MET A 104 12.26 13.04 10.12
C MET A 104 12.79 13.13 11.56
N CYS A 105 13.91 12.46 11.83
CA CYS A 105 14.64 12.59 13.08
C CYS A 105 15.22 14.02 13.17
N ASP A 106 14.83 14.77 14.19
CA ASP A 106 15.30 16.14 14.46
C ASP A 106 16.61 16.17 15.27
N SER A 107 17.03 15.03 15.83
CA SER A 107 18.31 14.86 16.52
C SER A 107 18.74 13.39 16.55
N THR A 108 19.98 13.12 16.93
CA THR A 108 20.51 11.76 17.12
C THR A 108 19.85 10.99 18.27
N ASN A 109 19.17 11.69 19.19
CA ASN A 109 18.47 11.11 20.33
C ASN A 109 17.02 10.78 20.01
N THR A 110 16.51 11.28 18.89
CA THR A 110 15.13 11.06 18.46
C THR A 110 14.97 9.60 18.02
N VAL A 111 13.83 9.03 18.39
CA VAL A 111 13.45 7.64 18.12
C VAL A 111 12.02 7.61 17.60
N ASP A 112 11.67 6.52 16.94
CA ASP A 112 10.41 6.37 16.22
C ASP A 112 10.28 7.44 15.11
N CYS A 113 11.32 7.53 14.28
CA CYS A 113 11.47 8.54 13.23
C CYS A 113 12.20 7.98 11.99
N VAL A 114 12.09 8.71 10.88
CA VAL A 114 12.87 8.45 9.66
C VAL A 114 14.23 9.16 9.79
N GLU A 115 15.32 8.39 9.82
CA GLU A 115 16.69 8.90 9.97
C GLU A 115 17.19 9.52 8.66
N SER A 116 16.87 8.88 7.52
CA SER A 116 17.15 9.46 6.19
C SER A 116 16.33 8.79 5.11
N ILE A 117 16.07 9.54 4.04
CA ILE A 117 15.70 9.02 2.73
C ILE A 117 16.84 9.37 1.77
N SER A 118 17.25 8.43 0.94
CA SER A 118 18.25 8.61 -0.10
C SER A 118 17.74 8.08 -1.44
N ALA A 119 18.27 8.63 -2.52
CA ALA A 119 17.95 8.23 -3.88
C ALA A 119 19.23 8.04 -4.68
N LYS A 120 19.26 6.98 -5.50
CA LYS A 120 20.38 6.67 -6.39
C LYS A 120 19.89 6.39 -7.80
N LYS A 121 20.71 6.71 -8.79
CA LYS A 121 20.55 6.19 -10.15
C LYS A 121 20.90 4.71 -10.20
N GLU A 122 20.51 4.05 -11.28
CA GLU A 122 20.81 2.63 -11.52
C GLU A 122 22.33 2.32 -11.51
N ASP A 123 23.16 3.24 -11.97
CA ASP A 123 24.63 3.11 -11.94
C ASP A 123 25.26 3.25 -10.54
N GLY A 124 24.43 3.52 -9.52
CA GLY A 124 24.86 3.70 -8.13
C GLY A 124 25.16 5.15 -7.74
N THR A 125 25.06 6.11 -8.67
CA THR A 125 25.28 7.53 -8.40
C THR A 125 24.27 8.06 -7.38
N ASP A 126 24.76 8.64 -6.29
CA ASP A 126 23.93 9.32 -5.28
C ASP A 126 23.29 10.60 -5.84
N LEU A 127 22.01 10.79 -5.54
CA LEU A 127 21.26 12.00 -5.86
C LEU A 127 21.10 12.88 -4.62
N PRO A 128 21.26 14.21 -4.73
CA PRO A 128 20.92 15.12 -3.65
C PRO A 128 19.44 15.00 -3.27
N VAL A 129 19.18 14.78 -1.98
CA VAL A 129 17.83 14.73 -1.39
C VAL A 129 17.74 15.83 -0.33
N THR A 130 16.83 16.78 -0.52
CA THR A 130 16.66 17.91 0.39
C THR A 130 15.31 17.81 1.10
N TYR A 131 15.27 18.03 2.41
CA TYR A 131 14.02 18.15 3.15
C TYR A 131 13.29 19.45 2.78
N ALA A 132 12.05 19.33 2.31
CA ALA A 132 11.24 20.45 1.81
C ALA A 132 10.13 20.89 2.79
N GLY A 133 10.04 20.26 3.97
CA GLY A 133 9.08 20.64 5.01
C GLY A 133 8.07 19.55 5.35
N ASN A 134 7.32 19.77 6.43
CA ASN A 134 6.22 18.91 6.82
C ASN A 134 5.00 19.14 5.92
N PHE A 135 4.22 18.11 5.67
CA PHE A 135 2.97 18.21 4.93
C PHE A 135 1.87 17.31 5.53
N PRO A 136 0.70 17.86 5.87
CA PRO A 136 0.37 19.29 5.89
C PRO A 136 1.26 20.06 6.89
N LEU A 137 1.48 21.36 6.63
CA LEU A 137 2.29 22.21 7.51
C LEU A 137 1.69 22.27 8.92
N ASP A 138 0.38 22.53 8.98
CA ASP A 138 -0.40 22.46 10.22
C ASP A 138 -1.03 21.07 10.34
N ASN A 139 -0.41 20.21 11.14
CA ASN A 139 -1.08 18.99 11.57
C ASN A 139 -1.81 19.23 12.90
N ILE A 140 -3.06 19.64 12.80
CA ILE A 140 -3.94 19.90 13.95
C ILE A 140 -4.14 18.67 14.86
N ARG A 141 -3.74 17.47 14.43
CA ARG A 141 -3.87 16.19 15.15
C ARG A 141 -2.54 15.65 15.68
N GLU A 142 -1.48 16.46 15.69
CA GLU A 142 -0.25 16.08 16.39
C GLU A 142 -0.52 15.78 17.88
N TYR A 143 0.22 14.81 18.41
CA TYR A 143 0.13 14.43 19.81
C TYR A 143 1.50 14.03 20.35
N LYS A 144 1.69 14.28 21.65
CA LYS A 144 2.91 13.88 22.36
C LYS A 144 2.82 12.42 22.80
N GLY A 145 3.75 11.62 22.29
CA GLY A 145 3.91 10.21 22.62
C GLY A 145 4.62 9.96 23.94
N ASN A 146 4.89 8.69 24.23
CA ASN A 146 5.67 8.22 25.36
C ASN A 146 6.43 6.93 24.98
N SER A 147 7.72 7.07 24.68
CA SER A 147 8.57 5.96 24.23
C SER A 147 8.76 4.86 25.29
N ASN A 148 8.63 5.17 26.59
CA ASN A 148 8.66 4.16 27.65
C ASN A 148 7.44 3.22 27.60
N LEU A 149 6.33 3.71 27.04
CA LEU A 149 5.09 2.96 26.83
C LEU A 149 4.96 2.43 25.40
N ASN A 150 6.01 2.51 24.56
CA ASN A 150 5.95 2.17 23.13
C ASN A 150 4.91 3.00 22.34
N LEU A 151 4.71 4.26 22.72
CA LEU A 151 3.86 5.20 21.98
C LEU A 151 4.76 6.24 21.28
N PRO A 152 4.90 6.18 19.94
CA PRO A 152 5.57 7.23 19.17
C PRO A 152 4.88 8.59 19.31
N ASN A 153 5.60 9.67 19.00
CA ASN A 153 4.98 10.97 18.78
C ASN A 153 4.18 10.93 17.47
N GLY A 154 2.96 11.48 17.48
CA GLY A 154 2.22 11.71 16.24
C GLY A 154 2.67 13.01 15.60
N LYS A 155 3.45 12.94 14.52
CA LYS A 155 3.88 14.09 13.71
C LYS A 155 3.05 14.14 12.41
N SER A 156 3.62 14.67 11.33
CA SER A 156 3.07 14.72 9.97
C SER A 156 3.92 13.91 8.99
N SER A 157 3.39 13.73 7.77
CA SER A 157 4.19 13.33 6.61
C SER A 157 5.15 14.46 6.25
N PHE A 158 6.14 14.21 5.39
CA PHE A 158 7.07 15.26 4.99
C PHE A 158 7.44 15.19 3.51
N LEU A 159 7.77 16.35 2.96
CA LEU A 159 8.17 16.55 1.60
C LEU A 159 9.69 16.52 1.48
N LEU A 160 10.15 15.99 0.36
CA LEU A 160 11.52 16.01 -0.11
C LEU A 160 11.56 16.62 -1.50
N ASP A 161 12.68 17.24 -1.84
CA ASP A 161 13.01 17.66 -3.19
C ASP A 161 14.22 16.87 -3.69
N ILE A 162 14.09 16.26 -4.88
CA ILE A 162 15.13 15.43 -5.51
C ILE A 162 15.27 15.85 -6.98
N PRO A 163 15.97 16.96 -7.29
CA PRO A 163 16.07 17.48 -8.66
C PRO A 163 16.71 16.50 -9.66
N GLY A 164 17.57 15.60 -9.17
CA GLY A 164 18.22 14.57 -9.98
C GLY A 164 17.33 13.36 -10.33
N ALA A 165 16.10 13.33 -9.82
CA ALA A 165 15.05 12.38 -10.14
C ALA A 165 13.74 13.14 -10.41
N PRO A 166 13.58 13.84 -11.54
CA PRO A 166 12.33 14.51 -11.84
C PRO A 166 11.23 13.53 -12.23
N HIS A 167 9.99 13.87 -11.91
CA HIS A 167 8.77 13.28 -12.48
C HIS A 167 8.05 14.31 -13.36
N LYS A 168 6.97 13.92 -14.05
CA LYS A 168 6.27 14.79 -15.03
C LYS A 168 5.82 16.15 -14.51
N ALA A 169 5.64 16.29 -13.20
CA ALA A 169 5.10 17.49 -12.55
C ALA A 169 6.09 18.18 -11.60
N GLY A 170 7.38 17.83 -11.63
CA GLY A 170 8.41 18.44 -10.78
C GLY A 170 9.41 17.44 -10.21
N SER A 171 9.89 17.71 -9.00
CA SER A 171 10.89 16.91 -8.28
C SER A 171 10.52 16.68 -6.82
N THR A 172 9.25 16.88 -6.47
CA THR A 172 8.76 16.83 -5.09
C THR A 172 8.23 15.44 -4.76
N TYR A 173 8.66 14.92 -3.62
CA TYR A 173 8.28 13.61 -3.12
C TYR A 173 7.68 13.74 -1.73
N LEU A 174 6.60 13.02 -1.45
CA LEU A 174 5.99 12.91 -0.13
C LEU A 174 6.38 11.57 0.50
N VAL A 175 6.82 11.61 1.75
CA VAL A 175 7.12 10.42 2.54
C VAL A 175 6.04 10.21 3.58
N ASN A 176 5.40 9.05 3.53
CA ASN A 176 4.45 8.60 4.54
C ASN A 176 5.08 7.44 5.31
N ALA A 177 5.43 7.64 6.58
CA ALA A 177 5.82 6.57 7.49
C ALA A 177 4.81 6.53 8.63
N THR A 178 4.00 5.49 8.72
CA THR A 178 2.90 5.39 9.68
C THR A 178 3.08 4.19 10.60
N MET A 179 2.75 4.35 11.87
CA MET A 179 2.66 3.26 12.83
C MET A 179 1.29 3.28 13.52
N PHE A 180 0.58 2.17 13.45
CA PHE A 180 -0.68 1.96 14.14
C PHE A 180 -0.51 0.92 15.25
N GLY A 181 -1.16 1.17 16.38
CA GLY A 181 -1.19 0.24 17.49
C GLY A 181 -2.25 0.56 18.52
N PHE A 182 -2.28 -0.24 19.57
CA PHE A 182 -3.28 -0.13 20.63
C PHE A 182 -2.72 -0.43 22.00
N LYS A 183 -3.47 -0.04 23.03
CA LYS A 183 -3.23 -0.41 24.41
C LYS A 183 -4.58 -0.64 25.11
N GLY A 184 -4.84 -1.89 25.47
CA GLY A 184 -5.94 -2.24 26.37
C GLY A 184 -5.68 -1.83 27.83
N PRO A 185 -6.71 -1.88 28.69
CA PRO A 185 -6.61 -1.44 30.08
C PRO A 185 -5.58 -2.23 30.90
N SER A 186 -5.48 -3.54 30.68
CA SER A 186 -4.55 -4.45 31.37
C SER A 186 -3.13 -4.48 30.77
N MET A 187 -2.92 -3.87 29.60
CA MET A 187 -1.62 -3.89 28.94
C MET A 187 -0.67 -2.87 29.58
N ALA A 188 0.57 -3.26 29.86
CA ALA A 188 1.58 -2.35 30.40
C ALA A 188 2.03 -1.29 29.38
N LYS A 189 2.16 -1.68 28.11
CA LYS A 189 2.66 -0.84 27.00
C LYS A 189 1.72 -0.94 25.80
N PHE A 190 1.82 0.02 24.88
CA PHE A 190 1.22 -0.08 23.57
C PHE A 190 1.85 -1.22 22.77
N LYS A 191 1.01 -1.94 22.02
CA LYS A 191 1.41 -2.94 21.04
C LYS A 191 1.28 -2.34 19.64
N PRO A 192 2.38 -2.10 18.90
CA PRO A 192 2.29 -1.80 17.47
C PRO A 192 1.72 -3.02 16.74
N ILE A 193 0.79 -2.78 15.81
CA ILE A 193 0.22 -3.83 14.96
C ILE A 193 0.66 -3.65 13.51
N ARG A 194 0.64 -2.41 13.00
CA ARG A 194 0.86 -2.12 11.59
C ARG A 194 1.89 -1.01 11.47
N PHE A 195 2.86 -1.22 10.60
CA PHE A 195 3.75 -0.20 10.09
C PHE A 195 3.56 -0.10 8.58
N SER A 196 3.58 1.11 8.03
CA SER A 196 3.63 1.35 6.59
C SER A 196 4.64 2.46 6.27
N LEU A 197 5.32 2.33 5.14
CA LEU A 197 6.28 3.27 4.59
C LEU A 197 6.03 3.40 3.09
N ALA A 198 5.87 4.63 2.61
CA ALA A 198 5.75 4.93 1.19
C ALA A 198 6.52 6.20 0.81
N VAL A 199 7.03 6.22 -0.42
CA VAL A 199 7.54 7.41 -1.10
C VAL A 199 6.63 7.63 -2.30
N ASN A 200 6.01 8.80 -2.36
CA ASN A 200 5.05 9.19 -3.40
C ASN A 200 5.64 10.36 -4.19
N ALA A 201 5.73 10.29 -5.51
CA ALA A 201 5.95 11.48 -6.33
C ALA A 201 4.69 12.34 -6.30
N VAL A 202 4.82 13.65 -6.10
CA VAL A 202 3.67 14.52 -5.90
C VAL A 202 3.82 15.89 -6.54
N SER A 203 2.69 16.50 -6.88
CA SER A 203 2.57 17.94 -7.15
C SER A 203 1.66 18.58 -6.10
N ILE A 204 2.03 19.76 -5.60
CA ILE A 204 1.20 20.49 -4.64
C ILE A 204 0.14 21.31 -5.39
N GLU A 205 -1.12 20.94 -5.22
CA GLU A 205 -2.27 21.64 -5.76
C GLU A 205 -2.97 22.43 -4.64
N THR A 206 -3.33 23.68 -4.91
CA THR A 206 -4.16 24.50 -4.01
C THR A 206 -5.63 24.34 -4.35
N GLY A 207 -6.49 24.23 -3.34
CA GLY A 207 -7.93 24.03 -3.53
C GLY A 207 -8.65 23.83 -2.20
N ASN A 208 -9.91 23.40 -2.25
CA ASN A 208 -10.65 23.02 -1.05
C ASN A 208 -10.68 21.50 -0.93
N PHE A 209 -10.10 20.97 0.13
CA PHE A 209 -10.00 19.54 0.36
C PHE A 209 -10.57 19.17 1.74
N LEU A 210 -11.05 17.94 1.86
CA LEU A 210 -11.50 17.38 3.12
C LEU A 210 -10.40 16.47 3.65
N PRO A 211 -9.58 16.91 4.62
CA PRO A 211 -8.57 16.06 5.22
C PRO A 211 -9.25 14.89 5.96
N ALA A 212 -8.62 13.72 5.92
CA ALA A 212 -9.14 12.55 6.61
C ALA A 212 -9.18 12.78 8.14
N GLN A 213 -10.19 12.22 8.82
CA GLN A 213 -10.34 12.33 10.27
C GLN A 213 -11.03 11.10 10.89
N GLN A 214 -10.77 10.85 12.17
CA GLN A 214 -11.47 9.77 12.89
C GLN A 214 -12.85 10.25 13.30
N SER A 215 -13.82 9.34 13.32
CA SER A 215 -15.15 9.66 13.82
C SER A 215 -15.12 9.82 15.33
N LEU A 216 -15.72 10.89 15.86
CA LEU A 216 -16.04 10.95 17.29
C LEU A 216 -17.48 10.49 17.56
N GLU A 217 -18.28 10.30 16.51
CA GLU A 217 -19.64 9.78 16.62
C GLU A 217 -19.62 8.30 17.00
N LYS A 218 -20.10 7.97 18.20
CA LYS A 218 -20.16 6.59 18.71
C LYS A 218 -20.98 5.65 17.83
N SER A 219 -21.98 6.17 17.11
CA SER A 219 -22.84 5.39 16.20
C SER A 219 -22.08 4.80 15.02
N ASN A 220 -20.91 5.36 14.69
CA ASN A 220 -20.00 4.81 13.68
C ASN A 220 -19.17 3.63 14.21
N TYR A 221 -19.37 3.20 15.46
CA TYR A 221 -18.62 2.12 16.10
C TYR A 221 -19.56 1.06 16.68
N ASN A 222 -19.84 0.02 15.89
CA ASN A 222 -20.71 -1.08 16.32
C ASN A 222 -20.10 -1.95 17.43
N ARG A 223 -18.77 -2.12 17.39
CA ARG A 223 -17.98 -2.92 18.35
C ARG A 223 -16.62 -2.27 18.58
N LEU A 224 -15.98 -2.61 19.70
CA LEU A 224 -14.61 -2.23 20.00
C LEU A 224 -13.67 -2.78 18.91
N GLY A 225 -12.91 -1.92 18.27
CA GLY A 225 -12.00 -2.29 17.20
C GLY A 225 -11.11 -1.13 16.75
N PRO A 226 -10.25 -1.33 15.73
CA PRO A 226 -9.72 -0.21 14.98
C PRO A 226 -10.90 0.63 14.47
N GLY A 227 -10.77 1.95 14.54
CA GLY A 227 -11.90 2.82 14.25
C GLY A 227 -12.32 2.82 12.79
N MET A 228 -13.52 3.36 12.51
CA MET A 228 -13.91 3.69 11.14
C MET A 228 -13.40 5.09 10.79
N ASP A 229 -12.55 5.18 9.79
CA ASP A 229 -12.13 6.46 9.20
C ASP A 229 -13.38 7.15 8.61
N VAL A 230 -13.64 8.40 9.00
CA VAL A 230 -14.71 9.22 8.39
C VAL A 230 -14.09 10.37 7.61
N GLY A 231 -14.39 10.43 6.33
CA GLY A 231 -13.75 11.39 5.41
C GLY A 231 -13.15 10.76 4.16
N TRP A 232 -13.30 9.45 3.96
CA TRP A 232 -12.89 8.76 2.72
C TRP A 232 -13.62 9.25 1.45
N LYS A 233 -14.58 10.19 1.55
CA LYS A 233 -15.28 10.73 0.38
C LYS A 233 -14.39 11.74 -0.36
N GLY A 234 -13.66 11.27 -1.37
CA GLY A 234 -13.27 12.11 -2.52
C GLY A 234 -11.84 12.67 -2.56
N VAL A 235 -10.87 12.08 -1.85
CA VAL A 235 -9.46 12.52 -1.88
C VAL A 235 -8.49 11.51 -2.52
N SER A 236 -8.99 10.54 -3.29
CA SER A 236 -8.20 9.42 -3.86
C SER A 236 -6.98 9.86 -4.69
N LYS A 237 -7.01 11.06 -5.28
CA LYS A 237 -5.89 11.64 -6.03
C LYS A 237 -4.73 12.12 -5.15
N CYS A 238 -4.99 12.44 -3.88
CA CYS A 238 -3.99 12.99 -2.98
C CYS A 238 -3.29 11.86 -2.20
N ALA A 239 -1.96 11.87 -2.16
CA ALA A 239 -1.20 11.06 -1.21
C ALA A 239 -1.41 11.58 0.23
N GLN A 240 -1.57 12.90 0.37
CA GLN A 240 -1.92 13.62 1.59
C GLN A 240 -2.64 14.92 1.24
N SER A 241 -3.49 15.44 2.11
CA SER A 241 -4.07 16.77 1.97
C SER A 241 -4.10 17.56 3.29
N SER A 242 -4.06 18.88 3.19
CA SER A 242 -4.59 19.80 4.20
C SER A 242 -6.03 20.17 3.84
N ALA A 243 -6.62 21.16 4.51
CA ALA A 243 -7.88 21.75 4.06
C ALA A 243 -7.74 22.58 2.76
N THR A 244 -6.53 23.06 2.47
CA THR A 244 -6.25 24.03 1.39
C THR A 244 -5.33 23.52 0.31
N GLN A 245 -4.67 22.37 0.52
CA GLN A 245 -3.67 21.81 -0.38
C GLN A 245 -3.79 20.30 -0.52
N CYS A 246 -3.45 19.78 -1.69
CA CYS A 246 -3.36 18.36 -2.00
C CYS A 246 -1.97 18.06 -2.54
N ALA A 247 -1.29 17.08 -1.96
CA ALA A 247 -0.13 16.45 -2.58
C ALA A 247 -0.65 15.41 -3.57
N ALA A 248 -0.98 15.85 -4.79
CA ALA A 248 -1.57 15.03 -5.84
C ALA A 248 -0.52 14.05 -6.37
N LYS A 249 -0.88 12.76 -6.43
CA LYS A 249 0.05 11.70 -6.83
C LYS A 249 0.48 11.83 -8.29
N GLN A 250 1.74 11.50 -8.54
CA GLN A 250 2.39 11.51 -9.84
C GLN A 250 3.12 10.20 -10.03
N SER A 251 3.48 9.87 -11.28
CA SER A 251 4.25 8.67 -11.56
C SER A 251 5.69 8.78 -11.03
N LEU A 252 6.09 7.79 -10.24
CA LEU A 252 7.45 7.62 -9.74
C LEU A 252 8.39 7.18 -10.88
N PRO A 253 9.62 7.71 -10.94
CA PRO A 253 10.64 7.22 -11.87
C PRO A 253 11.10 5.81 -11.45
N THR A 254 10.99 4.84 -12.36
CA THR A 254 11.27 3.42 -12.08
C THR A 254 12.75 3.03 -12.18
N ASP A 255 13.59 3.95 -12.65
CA ASP A 255 15.05 3.85 -12.76
C ASP A 255 15.79 4.34 -11.50
N ILE A 256 15.06 4.85 -10.51
CA ILE A 256 15.60 5.36 -9.25
C ILE A 256 15.52 4.31 -8.15
N VAL A 257 16.61 4.13 -7.42
CA VAL A 257 16.65 3.32 -6.20
C VAL A 257 16.44 4.23 -5.01
N PHE A 258 15.27 4.13 -4.37
CA PHE A 258 15.00 4.79 -3.09
C PHE A 258 15.48 3.90 -1.94
N SER A 259 15.99 4.52 -0.88
CA SER A 259 16.34 3.85 0.37
C SER A 259 15.90 4.68 1.57
N ALA A 260 15.28 4.02 2.54
CA ALA A 260 14.86 4.62 3.80
C ALA A 260 15.58 3.96 4.98
N LYS A 261 16.07 4.79 5.90
CA LYS A 261 16.63 4.36 7.19
C LYS A 261 15.71 4.81 8.31
N LEU A 262 15.22 3.87 9.09
CA LEU A 262 14.33 4.07 10.23
C LEU A 262 15.07 3.86 11.54
N ARG A 263 14.77 4.68 12.54
CA ARG A 263 15.33 4.58 13.91
C ARG A 263 14.19 4.40 14.91
N LEU A 264 14.01 3.18 15.40
CA LEU A 264 12.77 2.76 16.08
C LEU A 264 13.03 2.22 17.49
N LYS A 265 12.42 2.85 18.50
CA LYS A 265 12.28 2.26 19.83
C LYS A 265 11.08 1.31 19.86
N THR A 266 9.99 1.73 19.22
CA THR A 266 8.81 0.94 18.95
C THR A 266 9.07 0.09 17.71
N LYS A 267 9.61 -1.12 17.95
CA LYS A 267 10.15 -2.00 16.91
C LYS A 267 9.07 -2.49 15.93
N ILE A 268 9.47 -2.63 14.68
CA ILE A 268 8.74 -3.38 13.65
C ILE A 268 9.16 -4.84 13.74
N ASN A 269 8.18 -5.74 13.76
CA ASN A 269 8.38 -7.18 13.89
C ASN A 269 7.64 -7.92 12.79
N GLY A 270 8.04 -9.17 12.54
CA GLY A 270 7.36 -10.03 11.58
C GLY A 270 7.75 -9.72 10.13
N TRP A 271 6.80 -9.87 9.24
CA TRP A 271 7.00 -9.73 7.79
C TRP A 271 6.57 -8.35 7.31
N LEU A 272 7.30 -7.81 6.33
CA LEU A 272 6.80 -6.75 5.47
C LEU A 272 6.40 -7.31 4.10
N TYR A 273 5.49 -6.61 3.45
CA TYR A 273 5.19 -6.79 2.03
C TYR A 273 5.00 -5.44 1.35
N GLY A 274 4.98 -5.42 0.03
CA GLY A 274 4.60 -4.20 -0.69
C GLY A 274 4.99 -4.22 -2.15
N ARG A 275 5.18 -3.01 -2.69
CA ARG A 275 5.49 -2.76 -4.10
C ARG A 275 6.84 -2.09 -4.20
N ALA A 276 7.83 -2.85 -4.60
CA ALA A 276 9.15 -2.39 -5.04
C ALA A 276 9.86 -3.58 -5.72
N SER A 277 10.86 -3.30 -6.54
CA SER A 277 11.72 -4.32 -7.13
C SER A 277 13.16 -4.16 -6.67
N ASN A 278 13.96 -5.21 -6.84
CA ASN A 278 15.37 -5.25 -6.46
C ASN A 278 15.60 -4.98 -4.97
N VAL A 279 14.67 -5.38 -4.11
CA VAL A 279 14.61 -5.01 -2.70
C VAL A 279 15.84 -5.49 -1.93
N ASP A 280 16.48 -4.61 -1.16
CA ASP A 280 17.51 -4.97 -0.19
C ASP A 280 17.18 -4.37 1.17
N ALA A 281 17.58 -5.04 2.24
CA ALA A 281 17.31 -4.60 3.59
C ALA A 281 18.42 -4.97 4.58
N ALA A 282 18.57 -4.13 5.59
CA ALA A 282 19.43 -4.37 6.73
C ALA A 282 18.71 -4.05 8.03
N VAL A 283 18.78 -4.96 8.99
CA VAL A 283 18.16 -4.80 10.31
C VAL A 283 19.22 -4.97 11.37
N SER A 284 19.29 -4.02 12.30
CA SER A 284 20.16 -4.09 13.46
C SER A 284 19.46 -3.58 14.71
N THR A 285 20.00 -3.89 15.88
CA THR A 285 19.55 -3.32 17.15
C THR A 285 20.78 -2.88 17.93
N ASP A 286 20.78 -1.64 18.41
CA ASP A 286 21.89 -1.10 19.21
C ASP A 286 21.82 -1.53 20.68
N SER A 287 22.84 -1.18 21.47
CA SER A 287 22.92 -1.51 22.90
C SER A 287 21.83 -0.88 23.76
N LYS A 288 21.14 0.16 23.25
CA LYS A 288 19.98 0.81 23.90
C LYS A 288 18.65 0.17 23.50
N GLY A 289 18.70 -0.89 22.69
CA GLY A 289 17.54 -1.60 22.17
C GLY A 289 16.81 -0.84 21.06
N ILE A 290 17.44 0.15 20.42
CA ILE A 290 16.88 0.84 19.26
C ILE A 290 17.10 -0.02 18.01
N GLN A 291 16.03 -0.35 17.32
CA GLN A 291 16.06 -1.04 16.04
C GLN A 291 16.37 -0.03 14.94
N ARG A 292 17.36 -0.34 14.09
CA ARG A 292 17.56 0.34 12.82
C ARG A 292 17.14 -0.58 11.69
N VAL A 293 16.29 -0.06 10.82
CA VAL A 293 15.79 -0.76 9.63
C VAL A 293 16.15 0.08 8.42
N GLU A 294 16.95 -0.47 7.53
CA GLU A 294 17.24 0.09 6.21
C GLU A 294 16.54 -0.77 5.16
N ILE A 295 15.78 -0.13 4.28
CA ILE A 295 15.07 -0.80 3.17
C ILE A 295 15.29 0.02 1.91
N SER A 296 15.67 -0.65 0.83
CA SER A 296 15.90 -0.04 -0.48
C SER A 296 15.26 -0.86 -1.59
N GLY A 297 14.97 -0.21 -2.72
CA GLY A 297 14.42 -0.84 -3.91
C GLY A 297 14.01 0.20 -4.95
N ARG A 298 13.60 -0.27 -6.13
CA ARG A 298 13.07 0.58 -7.20
C ARG A 298 11.55 0.62 -7.18
N PRO A 299 10.92 1.75 -7.54
CA PRO A 299 9.49 1.78 -7.79
C PRO A 299 9.10 0.77 -8.87
N VAL A 300 7.87 0.26 -8.79
CA VAL A 300 7.31 -0.69 -9.76
C VAL A 300 5.95 -0.23 -10.25
N ILE A 301 5.66 -0.54 -11.50
CA ILE A 301 4.30 -0.44 -12.05
C ILE A 301 3.48 -1.61 -11.50
N SER A 302 2.34 -1.32 -10.89
CA SER A 302 1.39 -2.32 -10.41
C SER A 302 0.02 -2.05 -11.06
N PRO A 303 -0.54 -3.00 -11.84
CA PRO A 303 -1.78 -2.75 -12.57
C PRO A 303 -3.01 -2.78 -11.67
N SER A 304 -3.89 -1.79 -11.85
CA SER A 304 -5.23 -1.79 -11.26
C SER A 304 -6.21 -2.47 -12.19
N ILE A 305 -7.16 -3.21 -11.62
CA ILE A 305 -8.16 -3.96 -12.36
C ILE A 305 -9.51 -3.34 -12.09
N PHE A 306 -10.25 -3.09 -13.16
CA PHE A 306 -11.59 -2.56 -13.04
C PHE A 306 -12.42 -2.89 -14.26
N GLY A 307 -13.70 -3.13 -14.03
CA GLY A 307 -14.68 -3.17 -15.11
C GLY A 307 -16.04 -3.65 -14.65
N TRP A 308 -16.95 -3.66 -15.61
CA TRP A 308 -18.35 -3.99 -15.43
C TRP A 308 -18.78 -5.07 -16.43
N VAL A 309 -19.68 -5.94 -16.01
CA VAL A 309 -20.39 -6.89 -16.88
C VAL A 309 -21.86 -6.90 -16.50
N GLU A 310 -22.73 -6.72 -17.49
CA GLU A 310 -24.18 -6.83 -17.28
C GLU A 310 -24.52 -8.23 -16.77
N LYS A 311 -25.39 -8.34 -15.76
CA LYS A 311 -25.76 -9.63 -15.14
C LYS A 311 -26.31 -10.62 -16.16
N ALA A 312 -27.05 -10.13 -17.16
CA ALA A 312 -27.59 -10.93 -18.26
C ALA A 312 -26.51 -11.55 -19.16
N ASN A 313 -25.33 -10.92 -19.24
CA ASN A 313 -24.21 -11.31 -20.09
C ASN A 313 -23.05 -11.93 -19.28
N ALA A 314 -23.18 -12.01 -17.96
CA ALA A 314 -22.14 -12.52 -17.07
C ALA A 314 -21.87 -14.01 -17.35
N PRO A 315 -20.60 -14.45 -17.43
CA PRO A 315 -20.27 -15.86 -17.60
C PRO A 315 -20.86 -16.74 -16.49
N LYS A 316 -21.33 -17.95 -16.84
CA LYS A 316 -21.90 -18.90 -15.87
C LYS A 316 -20.95 -19.21 -14.71
N SER A 317 -19.64 -19.23 -14.95
CA SER A 317 -18.62 -19.45 -13.92
C SER A 317 -18.61 -18.33 -12.88
N LEU A 318 -18.72 -17.07 -13.31
CA LEU A 318 -18.79 -15.91 -12.42
C LEU A 318 -20.09 -15.92 -11.60
N VAL A 319 -21.23 -16.17 -12.25
CA VAL A 319 -22.53 -16.26 -11.56
C VAL A 319 -22.53 -17.41 -10.55
N SER A 320 -21.98 -18.58 -10.92
CA SER A 320 -21.87 -19.73 -10.02
C SER A 320 -20.94 -19.47 -8.84
N PHE A 321 -19.89 -18.67 -9.04
CA PHE A 321 -19.01 -18.23 -7.98
C PHE A 321 -19.78 -17.33 -6.99
N TYR A 322 -20.52 -16.34 -7.48
CA TYR A 322 -21.37 -15.46 -6.66
C TYR A 322 -22.44 -16.19 -5.88
N ASN A 323 -23.11 -17.17 -6.47
CA ASN A 323 -24.16 -17.93 -5.79
C ASN A 323 -23.65 -18.81 -4.63
N LYS A 324 -22.34 -19.06 -4.54
CA LYS A 324 -21.73 -19.83 -3.43
C LYS A 324 -21.31 -18.96 -2.25
N MET A 325 -21.35 -17.64 -2.40
CA MET A 325 -20.92 -16.73 -1.35
C MET A 325 -22.02 -16.53 -0.31
N SER A 326 -21.59 -16.17 0.89
CA SER A 326 -22.51 -15.57 1.86
C SER A 326 -23.00 -14.21 1.34
N ASP A 327 -24.21 -13.79 1.72
CA ASP A 327 -24.71 -12.45 1.37
C ASP A 327 -23.78 -11.34 1.88
N PHE A 328 -23.15 -11.56 3.05
CA PHE A 328 -22.14 -10.67 3.61
C PHE A 328 -20.93 -10.49 2.69
N ASP A 329 -20.33 -11.59 2.22
CA ASP A 329 -19.17 -11.53 1.31
C ASP A 329 -19.57 -11.05 -0.08
N PHE A 330 -20.77 -11.40 -0.52
CA PHE A 330 -21.31 -10.93 -1.79
C PHE A 330 -21.54 -9.41 -1.81
N ARG A 331 -21.91 -8.78 -0.69
CA ARG A 331 -22.19 -7.35 -0.62
C ARG A 331 -20.99 -6.47 -0.24
N LYS A 332 -19.79 -7.05 -0.11
CA LYS A 332 -18.54 -6.28 0.07
C LYS A 332 -18.25 -5.43 -1.17
N GLY A 333 -18.63 -4.16 -1.14
CA GLY A 333 -18.57 -3.29 -2.30
C GLY A 333 -19.37 -2.01 -2.15
N SER A 334 -19.63 -1.35 -3.27
CA SER A 334 -20.55 -0.21 -3.37
C SER A 334 -21.73 -0.53 -4.28
N GLY A 335 -22.93 -0.23 -3.76
CA GLY A 335 -24.15 -0.32 -4.54
C GLY A 335 -24.27 0.86 -5.51
N TYR A 336 -24.75 0.57 -6.70
CA TYR A 336 -25.07 1.53 -7.75
C TYR A 336 -26.56 1.38 -8.15
N PRO A 337 -27.13 2.33 -8.89
CA PRO A 337 -28.49 2.19 -9.44
C PRO A 337 -28.72 0.86 -10.19
N ASN A 338 -29.98 0.48 -10.33
CA ASN A 338 -30.43 -0.71 -11.07
C ASN A 338 -29.86 -2.03 -10.50
N GLU A 339 -29.69 -2.10 -9.17
CA GLU A 339 -29.12 -3.25 -8.46
C GLU A 339 -27.70 -3.61 -8.89
N SER A 340 -26.96 -2.66 -9.45
CA SER A 340 -25.56 -2.85 -9.81
C SER A 340 -24.68 -2.85 -8.57
N LEU A 341 -23.64 -3.67 -8.59
CA LEU A 341 -22.74 -3.83 -7.45
C LEU A 341 -21.29 -3.82 -7.90
N LEU A 342 -20.53 -2.82 -7.46
CA LEU A 342 -19.08 -2.78 -7.59
C LEU A 342 -18.44 -3.48 -6.39
N ARG A 343 -17.82 -4.63 -6.60
CA ARG A 343 -17.15 -5.39 -5.53
C ARG A 343 -15.74 -4.88 -5.30
N TYR A 344 -15.35 -4.79 -4.02
CA TYR A 344 -14.00 -4.43 -3.60
C TYR A 344 -13.21 -5.67 -3.17
N PHE A 345 -11.95 -5.71 -3.54
CA PHE A 345 -11.08 -6.87 -3.33
C PHE A 345 -9.90 -6.56 -2.44
N ASN A 346 -9.63 -7.47 -1.52
CA ASN A 346 -8.36 -7.49 -0.82
C ASN A 346 -7.38 -8.31 -1.66
N PRO A 347 -6.28 -7.72 -2.20
CA PRO A 347 -5.35 -8.40 -3.11
C PRO A 347 -4.66 -9.62 -2.50
N GLU A 348 -4.78 -9.79 -1.19
CA GLU A 348 -4.03 -10.70 -0.32
C GLU A 348 -4.77 -12.00 -0.01
N GLU A 349 -6.07 -12.08 -0.32
CA GLU A 349 -6.93 -13.23 0.04
C GLU A 349 -7.03 -14.25 -1.11
N ASP A 350 -6.92 -15.55 -0.80
CA ASP A 350 -7.04 -16.65 -1.78
C ASP A 350 -8.36 -16.60 -2.57
N TYR A 351 -9.43 -16.16 -1.90
CA TYR A 351 -10.73 -15.98 -2.52
C TYR A 351 -10.72 -14.84 -3.57
N SER A 352 -10.02 -13.73 -3.30
CA SER A 352 -9.86 -12.62 -4.24
C SER A 352 -9.09 -13.03 -5.49
N LEU A 353 -8.06 -13.87 -5.34
CA LEU A 353 -7.33 -14.43 -6.48
C LEU A 353 -8.25 -15.26 -7.39
N SER A 354 -9.12 -16.07 -6.78
CA SER A 354 -10.04 -16.93 -7.52
C SER A 354 -11.08 -16.12 -8.31
N GLU A 355 -11.63 -15.06 -7.69
CA GLU A 355 -12.57 -14.17 -8.35
C GLU A 355 -11.89 -13.36 -9.46
N MET A 356 -10.71 -12.80 -9.19
CA MET A 356 -9.92 -12.04 -10.17
C MET A 356 -9.63 -12.89 -11.41
N ALA A 357 -9.29 -14.17 -11.25
CA ALA A 357 -9.05 -15.08 -12.37
C ALA A 357 -10.30 -15.26 -13.27
N LEU A 358 -11.52 -15.19 -12.70
CA LEU A 358 -12.76 -15.23 -13.48
C LEU A 358 -13.01 -13.94 -14.25
N TRP A 359 -12.53 -12.81 -13.73
CA TRP A 359 -12.71 -11.50 -14.34
C TRP A 359 -11.68 -11.17 -15.42
N LEU A 360 -10.43 -11.62 -15.30
CA LEU A 360 -9.39 -11.29 -16.29
C LEU A 360 -9.82 -11.57 -17.75
N PRO A 361 -10.46 -12.72 -18.09
CA PRO A 361 -10.97 -12.94 -19.45
C PRO A 361 -12.08 -11.96 -19.86
N ILE A 362 -12.95 -11.57 -18.93
CA ILE A 362 -14.03 -10.59 -19.17
C ILE A 362 -13.43 -9.23 -19.53
N LEU A 363 -12.33 -8.88 -18.86
CA LEU A 363 -11.59 -7.63 -19.04
C LEU A 363 -10.51 -7.72 -20.14
N LYS A 364 -10.55 -8.76 -20.98
CA LYS A 364 -9.59 -9.00 -22.06
C LYS A 364 -8.13 -8.98 -21.58
N ASP A 365 -7.90 -9.43 -20.36
CA ASP A 365 -6.59 -9.52 -19.72
C ASP A 365 -5.82 -8.19 -19.72
N THR A 366 -6.55 -7.07 -19.65
CA THR A 366 -6.01 -5.71 -19.74
C THR A 366 -6.30 -4.92 -18.46
N ALA A 367 -5.30 -4.20 -17.97
CA ALA A 367 -5.44 -3.33 -16.81
C ALA A 367 -6.24 -2.06 -17.11
N ALA A 368 -6.93 -1.53 -16.09
CA ALA A 368 -7.64 -0.26 -16.20
C ALA A 368 -6.72 0.95 -16.01
N ALA A 369 -5.67 0.79 -15.20
CA ALA A 369 -4.62 1.77 -14.95
C ALA A 369 -3.33 1.05 -14.52
N ALA A 370 -2.18 1.69 -14.68
CA ALA A 370 -0.86 1.15 -14.36
C ALA A 370 -0.04 2.08 -13.43
N PRO A 371 -0.55 2.42 -12.24
CA PRO A 371 0.15 3.30 -11.31
C PRO A 371 1.48 2.70 -10.81
N THR A 372 2.39 3.60 -10.47
CA THR A 372 3.70 3.28 -9.90
C THR A 372 3.68 3.37 -8.38
N TYR A 373 4.44 2.50 -7.71
CA TYR A 373 4.54 2.46 -6.26
C TYR A 373 5.95 2.18 -5.77
N TRP A 374 6.27 2.78 -4.62
CA TRP A 374 7.34 2.35 -3.73
C TRP A 374 6.80 2.35 -2.30
N HIS A 375 6.45 1.18 -1.78
CA HIS A 375 5.95 1.07 -0.41
C HIS A 375 6.21 -0.29 0.23
N PHE A 376 6.15 -0.30 1.57
CA PHE A 376 6.30 -1.47 2.43
C PHE A 376 5.33 -1.37 3.61
N MET A 377 4.64 -2.45 3.94
CA MET A 377 3.69 -2.54 5.04
C MET A 377 3.85 -3.84 5.82
N THR A 378 3.56 -3.82 7.13
CA THR A 378 3.52 -5.00 7.98
C THR A 378 2.45 -5.97 7.53
N MET A 379 2.77 -7.26 7.53
CA MET A 379 1.77 -8.31 7.44
C MET A 379 1.06 -8.48 8.80
N GLU A 380 -0.19 -8.03 8.92
CA GLU A 380 -0.97 -8.01 10.17
C GLU A 380 -1.36 -9.40 10.67
N HIS A 381 -1.70 -10.29 9.73
CA HIS A 381 -1.96 -11.69 10.03
C HIS A 381 -0.66 -12.46 9.87
N GLY A 382 0.16 -12.43 10.93
CA GLY A 382 1.42 -13.14 10.95
C GLY A 382 1.22 -14.61 10.61
N PHE A 383 2.06 -15.14 9.71
CA PHE A 383 2.24 -16.57 9.55
C PHE A 383 2.66 -17.12 10.93
N ALA A 384 1.76 -17.77 11.67
CA ALA A 384 2.11 -18.34 12.96
C ALA A 384 2.76 -19.71 12.72
N ASN A 385 4.07 -19.80 12.94
CA ASN A 385 4.75 -21.09 12.98
C ASN A 385 5.76 -21.11 14.13
N SER A 386 6.19 -22.30 14.53
CA SER A 386 7.14 -22.50 15.63
C SER A 386 8.53 -21.87 15.39
N CYS A 387 8.86 -21.51 14.15
CA CYS A 387 10.09 -20.85 13.74
C CYS A 387 10.08 -19.33 13.93
N LEU A 388 8.91 -18.76 14.25
CA LEU A 388 8.66 -17.33 14.28
C LEU A 388 8.52 -16.79 15.71
N SER A 389 9.05 -17.53 16.68
CA SER A 389 8.89 -17.31 18.12
C SER A 389 9.49 -16.02 18.69
N SER A 390 10.14 -15.18 17.87
CA SER A 390 10.62 -13.87 18.32
C SER A 390 9.77 -12.76 17.72
N ASP A 391 8.77 -12.29 18.47
CA ASP A 391 8.02 -11.03 18.28
C ASP A 391 8.92 -9.78 18.37
N SER A 392 10.24 -9.89 18.15
CA SER A 392 11.22 -8.86 18.52
C SER A 392 12.08 -8.34 17.39
N LYS A 393 11.92 -8.86 16.15
CA LYS A 393 12.61 -8.35 14.96
C LYS A 393 11.81 -8.51 13.66
N LEU A 394 12.11 -7.65 12.69
CA LEU A 394 11.78 -7.83 11.27
C LEU A 394 12.55 -9.04 10.74
N ILE A 395 11.84 -9.97 10.12
CA ILE A 395 12.36 -11.30 9.73
C ILE A 395 12.31 -11.56 8.22
N GLY A 396 11.53 -10.79 7.47
CA GLY A 396 11.44 -10.95 6.04
C GLY A 396 10.61 -9.87 5.36
N ILE A 397 10.82 -9.72 4.06
CA ILE A 397 10.16 -8.79 3.16
C ILE A 397 9.78 -9.56 1.89
N VAL A 398 8.52 -9.46 1.48
CA VAL A 398 8.00 -10.05 0.23
C VAL A 398 7.41 -8.95 -0.63
N ASN A 399 8.02 -8.66 -1.77
CA ASN A 399 7.50 -7.65 -2.68
C ASN A 399 7.16 -8.26 -4.04
N THR A 400 6.08 -7.77 -4.64
CA THR A 400 5.70 -8.10 -6.02
C THR A 400 4.92 -6.95 -6.61
N ASN A 401 4.97 -6.79 -7.92
CA ASN A 401 4.15 -5.81 -8.64
C ASN A 401 2.81 -6.40 -9.17
N ALA A 402 2.49 -7.64 -8.82
CA ALA A 402 1.26 -8.30 -9.24
C ALA A 402 0.01 -7.68 -8.58
N SER A 403 -1.08 -7.53 -9.33
CA SER A 403 -2.35 -6.98 -8.83
C SER A 403 -2.88 -7.77 -7.64
N GLY A 404 -2.92 -9.11 -7.73
CA GLY A 404 -3.25 -10.03 -6.64
C GLY A 404 -2.09 -10.95 -6.31
N PHE A 405 -1.96 -11.34 -5.05
CA PHE A 405 -0.91 -12.27 -4.59
C PHE A 405 -1.33 -13.00 -3.33
N LYS A 406 -0.71 -14.15 -3.08
CA LYS A 406 -0.94 -14.87 -1.82
C LYS A 406 -0.24 -14.14 -0.68
N TYR A 407 -0.97 -13.82 0.38
CA TYR A 407 -0.40 -13.24 1.57
C TYR A 407 0.59 -14.17 2.29
N GLY A 408 1.67 -13.60 2.84
CA GLY A 408 2.69 -14.36 3.57
C GLY A 408 3.93 -14.71 2.73
N PRO A 409 4.90 -15.42 3.35
CA PRO A 409 6.07 -15.92 2.63
C PRO A 409 5.71 -17.05 1.65
N PRO A 410 6.60 -17.37 0.69
CA PRO A 410 6.45 -18.53 -0.18
C PRO A 410 6.22 -19.82 0.60
N GLU A 411 5.34 -20.67 0.09
CA GLU A 411 5.03 -21.97 0.69
C GLU A 411 6.06 -23.01 0.26
N PHE A 412 6.52 -23.82 1.21
CA PHE A 412 7.45 -24.90 0.90
C PHE A 412 6.72 -26.14 0.40
N ASN A 413 6.89 -26.43 -0.89
CA ASN A 413 6.43 -27.65 -1.51
C ASN A 413 7.43 -28.78 -1.25
N LYS A 414 7.21 -29.53 -0.17
CA LYS A 414 8.08 -30.66 0.23
C LYS A 414 8.26 -31.72 -0.86
N LYS A 415 7.23 -31.96 -1.69
CA LYS A 415 7.28 -32.98 -2.76
C LYS A 415 8.23 -32.57 -3.88
N LEU A 416 8.24 -31.29 -4.24
CA LEU A 416 9.05 -30.76 -5.34
C LEU A 416 10.37 -30.13 -4.88
N GLY A 417 10.53 -29.88 -3.58
CA GLY A 417 11.68 -29.16 -3.02
C GLY A 417 11.70 -27.69 -3.47
N THR A 418 10.54 -27.06 -3.58
CA THR A 418 10.40 -25.69 -4.12
C THR A 418 9.70 -24.74 -3.16
N LEU A 419 9.99 -23.45 -3.30
CA LEU A 419 9.19 -22.36 -2.74
C LEU A 419 8.20 -21.90 -3.80
N ASP A 420 6.91 -22.07 -3.51
CA ASP A 420 5.82 -21.71 -4.40
C ASP A 420 5.15 -20.43 -3.89
N TYR A 421 5.02 -19.42 -4.75
CA TYR A 421 4.37 -18.15 -4.45
C TYR A 421 3.36 -17.82 -5.56
N LYS A 422 2.12 -17.52 -5.18
CA LYS A 422 1.04 -17.25 -6.14
C LYS A 422 0.91 -15.77 -6.38
N VAL A 423 0.89 -15.39 -7.65
CA VAL A 423 0.69 -14.02 -8.12
C VAL A 423 -0.29 -14.02 -9.28
N LEU A 424 -1.04 -12.95 -9.44
CA LEU A 424 -2.01 -12.78 -10.50
C LEU A 424 -2.00 -11.30 -10.92
N ALA A 425 -1.99 -11.04 -12.22
CA ALA A 425 -2.17 -9.71 -12.80
C ALA A 425 -2.72 -9.85 -14.22
N PRO A 426 -3.28 -8.77 -14.80
CA PRO A 426 -3.53 -8.71 -16.24
C PRO A 426 -2.25 -8.95 -17.06
N HIS A 427 -2.39 -9.56 -18.24
CA HIS A 427 -1.28 -9.73 -19.17
C HIS A 427 -0.85 -8.43 -19.84
N TYR A 428 -1.79 -7.50 -20.05
CA TYR A 428 -1.56 -6.23 -20.75
C TYR A 428 -1.75 -5.02 -19.83
N LEU A 429 -0.90 -4.01 -20.03
CA LEU A 429 -1.09 -2.67 -19.50
C LEU A 429 -2.16 -1.91 -20.31
N PRO A 430 -2.65 -0.74 -19.82
CA PRO A 430 -3.71 0.02 -20.51
C PRO A 430 -3.36 0.43 -21.95
N ASP A 431 -2.07 0.59 -22.24
CA ASP A 431 -1.54 0.92 -23.57
C ASP A 431 -1.41 -0.31 -24.50
N GLY A 432 -1.77 -1.50 -24.02
CA GLY A 432 -1.67 -2.77 -24.75
C GLY A 432 -0.29 -3.43 -24.70
N SER A 433 0.70 -2.82 -24.05
CA SER A 433 2.02 -3.44 -23.86
C SER A 433 1.96 -4.61 -22.89
N THR A 434 2.84 -5.59 -23.06
CA THR A 434 2.91 -6.76 -22.16
C THR A 434 3.42 -6.37 -20.79
N PHE A 435 2.65 -6.67 -19.75
CA PHE A 435 3.03 -6.41 -18.37
C PHE A 435 4.12 -7.39 -17.89
N GLN A 436 5.20 -6.82 -17.35
CA GLN A 436 6.36 -7.55 -16.85
C GLN A 436 6.35 -7.60 -15.32
N GLY A 437 6.45 -8.81 -14.79
CA GLY A 437 6.38 -9.12 -13.38
C GLY A 437 7.71 -8.99 -12.66
N SER A 438 7.63 -8.59 -11.40
CA SER A 438 8.71 -8.59 -10.43
C SER A 438 8.29 -9.30 -9.16
N TYR A 439 9.26 -10.01 -8.57
CA TYR A 439 9.13 -10.63 -7.26
C TYR A 439 10.46 -10.56 -6.53
N ASP A 440 10.43 -10.15 -5.27
CA ASP A 440 11.58 -10.09 -4.38
C ASP A 440 11.23 -10.74 -3.04
N LEU A 441 12.14 -11.59 -2.55
CA LEU A 441 12.15 -12.10 -1.19
C LEU A 441 13.46 -11.68 -0.52
N TRP A 442 13.36 -11.01 0.62
CA TRP A 442 14.45 -10.89 1.57
C TRP A 442 14.03 -11.59 2.86
N ILE A 443 14.86 -12.46 3.42
CA ILE A 443 14.52 -13.23 4.62
C ILE A 443 15.75 -13.43 5.50
N ASP A 444 15.56 -13.32 6.82
CA ASP A 444 16.60 -13.68 7.78
C ASP A 444 17.00 -15.16 7.59
N ALA A 445 18.30 -15.42 7.52
CA ALA A 445 18.81 -16.74 7.18
C ALA A 445 18.43 -17.80 8.24
N SER A 446 18.32 -17.42 9.52
CA SER A 446 17.89 -18.34 10.58
C SER A 446 16.43 -18.73 10.43
N VAL A 447 15.58 -17.76 10.07
CA VAL A 447 14.15 -17.98 9.78
C VAL A 447 13.98 -18.84 8.53
N ALA A 448 14.70 -18.55 7.45
CA ALA A 448 14.66 -19.37 6.24
C ALA A 448 15.05 -20.83 6.49
N ARG A 449 16.10 -21.07 7.28
CA ARG A 449 16.52 -22.44 7.66
C ARG A 449 15.44 -23.15 8.47
N CYS A 450 14.75 -22.43 9.35
CA CYS A 450 13.72 -23.04 10.17
C CYS A 450 12.43 -23.33 9.36
N ILE A 451 11.93 -22.37 8.58
CA ILE A 451 10.67 -22.52 7.81
C ILE A 451 10.85 -23.51 6.66
N TYR A 452 12.03 -23.53 6.02
CA TYR A 452 12.26 -24.30 4.79
C TYR A 452 13.19 -25.50 4.97
N GLY A 453 13.77 -25.70 6.17
CA GLY A 453 14.65 -26.82 6.46
C GLY A 453 16.04 -26.74 5.83
N PHE A 454 16.49 -25.54 5.44
CA PHE A 454 17.83 -25.37 4.85
C PHE A 454 18.95 -25.58 5.87
N THR A 455 20.06 -26.14 5.40
CA THR A 455 21.30 -26.22 6.19
C THR A 455 22.09 -24.90 6.13
N SER A 456 23.24 -24.84 6.80
CA SER A 456 24.20 -23.73 6.64
C SER A 456 25.01 -23.78 5.34
N ALA A 457 24.86 -24.82 4.50
CA ALA A 457 25.57 -24.92 3.24
C ALA A 457 25.16 -23.81 2.25
N PRO A 458 26.06 -23.41 1.32
CA PRO A 458 25.71 -22.46 0.27
C PRO A 458 24.45 -22.89 -0.49
N ILE A 459 23.52 -21.96 -0.63
CA ILE A 459 22.26 -22.16 -1.34
C ILE A 459 22.44 -21.67 -2.77
N THR A 460 22.12 -22.53 -3.72
CA THR A 460 21.87 -22.16 -5.12
C THR A 460 20.38 -22.22 -5.35
N ALA A 461 19.82 -21.31 -6.14
CA ALA A 461 18.42 -21.36 -6.51
C ALA A 461 18.26 -21.26 -8.02
N THR A 462 17.27 -21.95 -8.55
CA THR A 462 16.75 -21.75 -9.89
C THR A 462 15.32 -21.26 -9.77
N VAL A 463 15.04 -20.10 -10.35
CA VAL A 463 13.69 -19.54 -10.37
C VAL A 463 12.99 -19.93 -11.67
N SER A 464 11.76 -20.41 -11.56
CA SER A 464 10.89 -20.79 -12.69
C SER A 464 9.50 -20.23 -12.49
N ILE A 465 8.78 -19.98 -13.59
CA ILE A 465 7.37 -19.62 -13.60
C ILE A 465 6.59 -20.81 -14.11
N VAL A 466 5.62 -21.25 -13.34
CA VAL A 466 4.68 -22.27 -13.76
C VAL A 466 3.36 -21.58 -14.04
N THR A 467 2.92 -21.61 -15.29
CA THR A 467 1.56 -21.21 -15.68
C THR A 467 0.73 -22.46 -15.97
N ASP A 468 -0.59 -22.30 -16.03
CA ASP A 468 -1.51 -23.38 -16.40
C ASP A 468 -1.24 -23.98 -17.79
N LYS A 469 -0.51 -23.23 -18.65
CA LYS A 469 -0.24 -23.61 -20.05
C LYS A 469 1.17 -24.13 -20.30
N SER A 470 2.15 -23.81 -19.45
CA SER A 470 3.54 -24.28 -19.57
C SER A 470 4.40 -23.88 -18.36
N THR A 471 5.54 -24.56 -18.21
CA THR A 471 6.63 -24.10 -17.32
C THR A 471 7.62 -23.30 -18.15
N THR A 472 7.87 -22.05 -17.76
CA THR A 472 8.89 -21.19 -18.35
C THR A 472 10.01 -20.94 -17.35
N ILE A 473 11.27 -21.13 -17.76
CA ILE A 473 12.44 -20.77 -16.96
C ILE A 473 12.72 -19.28 -17.20
N ILE A 474 12.89 -18.50 -16.13
CA ILE A 474 13.12 -17.04 -16.24
C ILE A 474 14.60 -16.80 -16.58
N SER A 475 14.86 -15.89 -17.52
CA SER A 475 16.23 -15.49 -17.90
C SER A 475 16.94 -14.65 -16.83
N THR A 476 16.20 -13.88 -16.02
CA THR A 476 16.77 -12.99 -15.00
C THR A 476 16.28 -13.38 -13.61
N SER A 477 17.16 -14.04 -12.85
CA SER A 477 16.96 -14.29 -11.43
C SER A 477 18.21 -13.91 -10.65
N THR A 478 18.01 -13.44 -9.42
CA THR A 478 19.12 -13.16 -8.49
C THR A 478 18.97 -14.01 -7.24
N VAL A 479 20.08 -14.57 -6.79
CA VAL A 479 20.16 -15.36 -5.56
C VAL A 479 21.38 -14.88 -4.80
N LYS A 480 21.17 -14.34 -3.61
CA LYS A 480 22.25 -13.93 -2.71
C LYS A 480 21.98 -14.52 -1.34
N ALA A 481 22.86 -15.41 -0.89
CA ALA A 481 22.78 -16.01 0.44
C ALA A 481 24.00 -15.60 1.26
N THR A 482 23.77 -15.10 2.47
CA THR A 482 24.80 -14.77 3.45
C THR A 482 24.53 -15.52 4.76
N SER A 483 25.40 -15.35 5.76
CA SER A 483 25.13 -15.88 7.10
C SER A 483 23.93 -15.24 7.79
N LYS A 484 23.54 -14.01 7.39
CA LYS A 484 22.49 -13.20 8.02
C LYS A 484 21.17 -13.22 7.26
N PHE A 485 21.18 -13.25 5.93
CA PHE A 485 19.97 -13.18 5.12
C PHE A 485 20.09 -13.98 3.82
N ILE A 486 18.94 -14.29 3.23
CA ILE A 486 18.79 -14.81 1.87
C ILE A 486 17.94 -13.82 1.08
N LYS A 487 18.39 -13.48 -0.12
CA LYS A 487 17.68 -12.67 -1.11
C LYS A 487 17.42 -13.49 -2.37
N LEU A 488 16.19 -13.46 -2.85
CA LEU A 488 15.76 -14.02 -4.12
C LEU A 488 15.06 -12.92 -4.92
N GLY A 489 15.34 -12.84 -6.22
CA GLY A 489 14.67 -11.93 -7.14
C GLY A 489 14.32 -12.62 -8.44
N ALA A 490 13.14 -12.32 -8.98
CA ALA A 490 12.62 -12.84 -10.24
C ALA A 490 12.01 -11.69 -11.04
N TYR A 491 12.46 -11.48 -12.28
CA TYR A 491 12.08 -10.29 -13.05
C TYR A 491 11.79 -10.62 -14.51
N GLY A 492 10.88 -9.86 -15.13
CA GLY A 492 10.58 -9.95 -16.57
C GLY A 492 9.74 -11.17 -16.95
N PHE A 493 8.90 -11.68 -16.04
CA PHE A 493 7.94 -12.73 -16.35
C PHE A 493 6.58 -12.14 -16.71
N THR A 494 5.80 -12.80 -17.57
CA THR A 494 4.46 -12.35 -17.94
C THR A 494 3.37 -13.00 -17.09
N PHE A 495 2.20 -12.38 -17.01
CA PHE A 495 1.07 -12.88 -16.22
C PHE A 495 0.01 -13.59 -17.08
N SER A 496 -0.61 -14.63 -16.53
CA SER A 496 -1.86 -15.26 -16.99
C SER A 496 -2.43 -16.22 -15.92
N ASN A 497 -2.22 -15.90 -14.63
CA ASN A 497 -2.27 -16.78 -13.43
C ASN A 497 -1.01 -17.63 -13.13
N PRO A 498 0.19 -17.02 -12.98
CA PRO A 498 1.41 -17.78 -12.69
C PRO A 498 1.58 -18.15 -11.21
N THR A 499 2.09 -19.35 -10.97
CA THR A 499 2.80 -19.69 -9.74
C THR A 499 4.30 -19.46 -9.96
N LEU A 500 4.88 -18.53 -9.20
CA LEU A 500 6.33 -18.38 -9.06
C LEU A 500 6.86 -19.58 -8.28
N ARG A 501 7.79 -20.33 -8.88
CA ARG A 501 8.40 -21.52 -8.27
C ARG A 501 9.90 -21.36 -8.21
N VAL A 502 10.44 -21.25 -7.00
CA VAL A 502 11.88 -21.25 -6.76
C VAL A 502 12.33 -22.64 -6.31
N LYS A 503 13.11 -23.33 -7.13
CA LYS A 503 13.78 -24.56 -6.74
C LYS A 503 15.09 -24.22 -6.06
N LEU A 504 15.25 -24.65 -4.80
CA LEU A 504 16.46 -24.40 -4.03
C LEU A 504 17.28 -25.68 -3.94
N THR A 505 18.57 -25.57 -4.25
CA THR A 505 19.54 -26.67 -4.21
C THR A 505 20.70 -26.31 -3.29
N GLN A 506 21.01 -27.19 -2.34
CA GLN A 506 22.21 -27.12 -1.51
C GLN A 506 23.09 -28.32 -1.82
N LYS A 507 24.42 -28.15 -1.84
CA LYS A 507 25.33 -29.30 -1.84
C LYS A 507 25.05 -30.10 -0.56
N LYS A 508 24.68 -31.38 -0.69
CA LYS A 508 24.59 -32.28 0.46
C LYS A 508 25.99 -32.37 1.09
N LYS A 509 26.03 -32.35 2.42
CA LYS A 509 27.25 -32.68 3.16
C LYS A 509 27.67 -34.10 2.85
#